data_AF-A0A0R3SKI6-F1
#
_entry.id   AF-A0A0R3SKI6-F1
#
_cell.length_a   1.000
_cell.length_b   1.000
_cell.length_c   1.000
_cell.angle_alpha   90.00
_cell.angle_beta   90.00
_cell.angle_gamma   90.00
#
_symmetry.space_group_name_H-M   'P 1'
#
loop_
_entity.id
_entity.type
_entity.pdbx_description
1 polymer ?
#
loop_
_entity_poly.entity_id
_entity_poly.type
_entity_poly.pdbx_seq_one_letter_code
_entity_poly.pdbx_strand_id
1 'polypeptide(L)'
;MSAAIVRGGNKDDGNGIVELLAKHLDPSRWRETVEKFEEQELQVKFYQLDITDIDSHHKPQNSFKREYPNRLDILVNNAETAYKDDSMAPSKEQAQVTIATTNYTASVDMRLDSLPAMAKNLK
;
A
#
# COMPACT_ATOMS: atom_id res chain seq x y z
N MET A 1 1.18 -2.22 18.57
CA MET A 1 1.87 -1.78 17.35
C MET A 1 0.87 -1.87 16.22
N SER A 2 0.56 -0.73 15.59
CA SER A 2 -0.38 -0.69 14.47
C SER A 2 0.36 -0.96 13.16
N ALA A 3 -0.29 -1.64 12.20
CA ALA A 3 0.32 -2.01 10.94
C ALA A 3 -0.47 -1.46 9.75
N ALA A 4 0.24 -0.88 8.78
CA ALA A 4 -0.35 -0.33 7.57
C ALA A 4 0.36 -0.84 6.31
N ILE A 5 -0.39 -0.98 5.22
CA ILE A 5 0.13 -1.26 3.88
C ILE A 5 -0.29 -0.10 2.97
N VAL A 6 0.68 0.44 2.22
CA VAL A 6 0.45 1.48 1.20
C VAL A 6 0.94 0.95 -0.14
N ARG A 7 0.05 0.81 -1.13
CA ARG A 7 0.46 0.51 -2.51
C ARG A 7 0.94 1.78 -3.21
N GLY A 8 2.00 1.69 -4.02
CA GLY A 8 2.55 2.85 -4.72
C GLY A 8 3.25 3.84 -3.79
N GLY A 9 3.74 3.37 -2.64
CA GLY A 9 4.35 4.21 -1.60
C GLY A 9 5.73 4.77 -1.94
N ASN A 10 6.26 4.52 -3.14
CA ASN A 10 7.63 4.89 -3.52
C ASN A 10 7.74 6.24 -4.25
N LYS A 11 6.61 6.90 -4.57
CA LYS A 11 6.58 8.18 -5.30
C LYS A 11 5.42 9.05 -4.83
N ASP A 12 5.56 10.35 -5.07
CA ASP A 12 4.51 11.36 -4.98
C ASP A 12 3.68 11.23 -3.68
N ASP A 13 2.35 11.25 -3.80
CA ASP A 13 1.41 11.15 -2.67
C ASP A 13 1.61 9.87 -1.86
N GLY A 14 1.97 8.77 -2.51
CA GLY A 14 2.22 7.50 -1.84
C GLY A 14 3.38 7.57 -0.85
N ASN A 15 4.46 8.28 -1.20
CA ASN A 15 5.59 8.48 -0.30
C ASN A 15 5.20 9.36 0.89
N GLY A 16 4.43 10.43 0.67
CA GLY A 16 3.92 11.28 1.74
C GLY A 16 3.01 10.53 2.72
N ILE A 17 2.16 9.62 2.20
CA ILE A 17 1.31 8.76 3.04
C ILE A 17 2.16 7.81 3.89
N VAL A 18 3.18 7.17 3.31
CA VAL A 18 4.10 6.30 4.07
C VAL A 18 4.79 7.08 5.18
N GLU A 19 5.27 8.30 4.91
CA GLU A 19 5.91 9.15 5.90
C GLU A 19 4.96 9.53 7.05
N LEU A 20 3.74 9.98 6.74
CA LEU A 20 2.73 10.35 7.73
C LEU A 20 2.34 9.15 8.61
N LEU A 21 2.09 8.00 7.98
CA LEU A 21 1.72 6.78 8.70
C LEU A 21 2.85 6.29 9.59
N ALA A 22 4.08 6.26 9.08
CA ALA A 22 5.24 5.85 9.88
C ALA A 22 5.45 6.76 11.09
N LYS A 23 5.26 8.09 10.92
CA LYS A 23 5.38 9.06 12.03
C LYS A 23 4.28 8.92 13.07
N HIS A 24 3.07 8.48 12.70
CA HIS A 24 1.87 8.62 13.56
C HIS A 24 1.19 7.30 13.95
N LEU A 25 1.59 6.16 13.38
CA LEU A 25 1.08 4.83 13.78
C LEU A 25 1.65 4.34 15.11
N ASP A 26 2.55 5.10 15.74
CA ASP A 26 2.96 4.88 17.12
C ASP A 26 2.00 5.60 18.09
N PRO A 27 1.21 4.86 18.89
CA PRO A 27 0.32 5.42 19.91
C PRO A 27 1.05 6.09 21.07
N SER A 28 2.38 6.16 21.09
CA SER A 28 3.11 7.00 22.05
C SER A 28 3.40 8.40 21.49
N ARG A 29 3.46 8.55 20.17
CA ARG A 29 3.90 9.78 19.49
C ARG A 29 2.80 10.81 19.25
N TRP A 30 1.53 10.43 19.23
CA TRP A 30 0.41 11.39 19.08
C TRP A 30 0.35 12.46 20.20
N ARG A 31 0.99 12.21 21.36
CA ARG A 31 1.11 13.20 22.44
C ARG A 31 2.34 14.10 22.33
N GLU A 32 3.37 13.70 21.57
CA GLU A 32 4.63 14.43 21.42
C GLU A 32 4.72 15.27 20.14
N THR A 33 3.87 15.02 19.13
CA THR A 33 3.88 15.71 17.82
C THR A 33 3.65 17.24 17.85
N VAL A 34 3.40 17.86 19.01
CA VAL A 34 3.40 19.33 19.13
C VAL A 34 4.83 19.89 19.19
N GLU A 35 5.85 19.07 19.54
CA GLU A 35 7.22 19.55 19.71
C GLU A 35 8.25 18.55 19.14
N LYS A 36 8.78 18.90 17.95
CA LYS A 36 10.09 18.49 17.37
C LYS A 36 10.10 17.27 16.42
N PHE A 37 10.79 17.47 15.28
CA PHE A 37 10.79 16.63 14.09
C PHE A 37 12.19 16.32 13.53
N GLU A 38 13.20 16.11 14.37
CA GLU A 38 14.51 15.68 13.88
C GLU A 38 14.96 14.45 14.70
N GLU A 39 15.35 13.38 13.99
CA GLU A 39 15.72 12.04 14.51
C GLU A 39 14.55 11.06 14.77
N GLN A 40 14.09 10.33 13.74
CA GLN A 40 13.12 9.24 13.97
C GLN A 40 13.52 7.94 13.24
N GLU A 41 13.87 6.92 14.02
CA GLU A 41 14.07 5.52 13.57
C GLU A 41 12.71 4.87 13.24
N LEU A 42 12.21 5.12 12.02
CA LEU A 42 10.92 4.59 11.56
C LEU A 42 11.06 3.14 11.07
N GLN A 43 10.20 2.24 11.56
CA GLN A 43 10.15 0.84 11.10
C GLN A 43 9.34 0.71 9.79
N VAL A 44 9.98 1.01 8.66
CA VAL A 44 9.37 0.87 7.32
C VAL A 44 9.99 -0.31 6.59
N LYS A 45 9.15 -1.18 6.00
CA LYS A 45 9.57 -2.27 5.11
C LYS A 45 9.02 -2.04 3.72
N PHE A 46 9.86 -2.25 2.72
CA PHE A 46 9.48 -2.14 1.32
C PHE A 46 9.35 -3.52 0.69
N TYR A 47 8.27 -3.70 -0.06
CA TYR A 47 8.05 -4.87 -0.90
C TYR A 47 7.84 -4.38 -2.33
N GLN A 48 8.53 -5.00 -3.27
CA GLN A 48 8.37 -4.66 -4.69
C GLN A 48 7.00 -5.12 -5.18
N LEU A 49 6.31 -4.22 -5.89
CA LEU A 49 5.10 -4.49 -6.64
C LEU A 49 5.41 -4.20 -8.12
N ASP A 50 5.20 -5.17 -8.99
CA ASP A 50 5.37 -5.02 -10.43
C ASP A 50 4.00 -5.01 -11.11
N ILE A 51 3.64 -3.85 -11.66
CA ILE A 51 2.35 -3.61 -12.31
C ILE A 51 2.14 -4.44 -13.59
N THR A 52 3.20 -5.03 -14.13
CA THR A 52 3.14 -5.90 -15.32
C THR A 52 3.03 -7.38 -14.97
N ASP A 53 3.26 -7.75 -13.71
CA ASP A 53 3.21 -9.12 -13.21
C ASP A 53 2.08 -9.24 -12.18
N ILE A 54 0.96 -9.85 -12.59
CA ILE A 54 -0.23 -10.04 -11.75
C ILE A 54 0.10 -10.86 -10.49
N ASP A 55 1.06 -11.79 -10.58
CA ASP A 55 1.49 -12.62 -9.46
C ASP A 55 2.38 -11.84 -8.48
N SER A 56 2.95 -10.72 -8.91
CA SER A 56 3.73 -9.83 -8.03
C SER A 56 2.87 -9.26 -6.92
N HIS A 57 1.55 -9.14 -7.11
CA HIS A 57 0.63 -8.57 -6.12
C HIS A 57 0.49 -9.46 -4.88
N HIS A 58 0.62 -10.78 -5.04
CA HIS A 58 0.47 -11.72 -3.94
C HIS A 58 1.75 -11.87 -3.09
N LYS A 59 2.93 -11.58 -3.64
CA LYS A 59 4.23 -11.75 -2.93
C LYS A 59 4.38 -10.83 -1.70
N PRO A 60 4.09 -9.52 -1.77
CA PRO A 60 4.11 -8.62 -0.62
C PRO A 60 3.14 -9.06 0.47
N GLN A 61 1.93 -9.43 0.09
CA GLN A 61 0.91 -9.85 1.05
C GLN A 61 1.29 -11.14 1.77
N ASN A 62 1.81 -12.14 1.06
CA ASN A 62 2.23 -13.40 1.67
C ASN A 62 3.39 -13.19 2.64
N SER A 63 4.33 -12.31 2.28
CA SER A 63 5.43 -11.91 3.15
C SER A 63 4.91 -11.19 4.39
N PHE A 64 3.99 -10.22 4.21
CA PHE A 64 3.35 -9.50 5.30
C PHE A 64 2.55 -10.42 6.22
N LYS A 65 1.72 -11.33 5.68
CA LYS A 65 0.93 -12.30 6.45
C LYS A 65 1.82 -13.22 7.29
N ARG A 66 3.01 -13.56 6.80
CA ARG A 66 4.00 -14.36 7.53
C ARG A 66 4.65 -13.57 8.67
N GLU A 67 4.96 -12.30 8.44
CA GLU A 67 5.66 -11.44 9.41
C GLU A 67 4.71 -10.85 10.48
N TYR A 68 3.46 -10.56 10.09
CA TYR A 68 2.44 -9.93 10.92
C TYR A 68 1.14 -10.75 10.87
N PRO A 69 1.14 -11.99 11.37
CA PRO A 69 -0.01 -12.87 11.29
C PRO A 69 -1.21 -12.24 12.01
N ASN A 70 -2.30 -12.02 11.25
CA ASN A 70 -3.57 -11.47 11.72
C ASN A 70 -3.51 -10.01 12.23
N ARG A 71 -2.61 -9.19 11.69
CA ARG A 71 -2.46 -7.79 12.11
C ARG A 71 -2.30 -6.87 10.90
N LEU A 72 -3.40 -6.28 10.46
CA LEU A 72 -3.42 -5.18 9.49
C LEU A 72 -4.52 -4.21 9.90
N ASP A 73 -4.17 -2.97 10.19
CA ASP A 73 -5.13 -1.95 10.64
C ASP A 73 -5.53 -1.01 9.50
N ILE A 74 -4.59 -0.69 8.62
CA ILE A 74 -4.79 0.27 7.53
C ILE A 74 -4.32 -0.32 6.20
N LEU A 75 -5.19 -0.29 5.20
CA LEU A 75 -4.82 -0.57 3.81
C LEU A 75 -5.07 0.69 2.97
N VAL A 76 -4.03 1.23 2.35
CA VAL A 76 -4.10 2.35 1.42
C VAL A 76 -3.81 1.87 0.00
N ASN A 77 -4.86 1.89 -0.83
CA ASN A 77 -4.81 1.49 -2.23
C ASN A 77 -4.44 2.69 -3.14
N ASN A 78 -3.25 3.25 -2.96
CA ASN A 78 -2.81 4.45 -3.68
C ASN A 78 -2.19 4.18 -5.07
N ALA A 79 -1.71 2.96 -5.35
CA ALA A 79 -1.10 2.66 -6.66
C ALA A 79 -2.11 2.78 -7.81
N GLU A 80 -1.75 3.60 -8.79
CA GLU A 80 -2.44 3.71 -10.07
C GLU A 80 -1.44 3.87 -11.22
N THR A 81 -1.94 3.61 -12.43
CA THR A 81 -1.25 3.93 -13.68
C THR A 81 -2.25 4.55 -14.65
N ALA A 82 -1.76 5.41 -15.52
CA ALA A 82 -2.52 6.00 -16.61
C ALA A 82 -1.59 6.18 -17.82
N TYR A 83 -2.15 5.98 -19.01
CA TYR A 83 -1.48 6.40 -20.23
C TYR A 83 -1.64 7.91 -20.39
N LYS A 84 -0.66 8.54 -21.04
CA LYS A 84 -0.79 9.93 -21.46
C LYS A 84 -1.90 10.07 -22.49
N ASP A 85 -2.51 11.25 -22.55
CA ASP A 85 -3.61 11.55 -23.47
C ASP A 85 -3.24 11.32 -24.95
N ASP A 86 -1.97 11.46 -25.31
CA ASP A 86 -1.43 11.28 -26.66
C ASP A 86 -0.85 9.87 -26.91
N SER A 87 -1.12 8.92 -26.03
CA SER A 87 -0.64 7.54 -26.17
C SER A 87 -1.22 6.85 -27.41
N MET A 88 -0.33 6.31 -28.24
CA MET A 88 -0.68 5.49 -29.41
C MET A 88 -0.85 4.00 -29.06
N ALA A 89 -0.77 3.62 -27.78
CA ALA A 89 -0.96 2.24 -27.36
C ALA A 89 -2.37 1.73 -27.72
N PRO A 90 -2.54 0.49 -28.18
CA PRO A 90 -3.85 -0.04 -28.52
C PRO A 90 -4.82 0.03 -27.34
N SER A 91 -6.08 0.41 -27.60
CA SER A 91 -7.10 0.55 -26.54
C SER A 91 -7.24 -0.71 -25.67
N LYS A 92 -7.12 -1.91 -26.27
CA LYS A 92 -7.10 -3.18 -25.54
C LYS A 92 -5.97 -3.26 -24.51
N GLU A 93 -4.77 -2.82 -24.87
CA GLU A 93 -3.62 -2.79 -23.98
C GLU A 93 -3.86 -1.79 -22.84
N GLN A 94 -4.32 -0.58 -23.17
CA GLN A 94 -4.60 0.44 -22.17
C GLN A 94 -5.63 -0.04 -21.14
N ALA A 95 -6.70 -0.69 -21.59
CA ALA A 95 -7.70 -1.29 -20.70
C ALA A 95 -7.12 -2.42 -19.83
N GLN A 96 -6.29 -3.28 -20.41
CA GLN A 96 -5.64 -4.38 -19.69
C GLN A 96 -4.70 -3.85 -18.59
N VAL A 97 -3.87 -2.86 -18.91
CA VAL A 97 -2.89 -2.29 -17.96
C VAL A 97 -3.58 -1.45 -16.88
N THR A 98 -4.53 -0.60 -17.28
CA THR A 98 -5.16 0.34 -16.36
C THR A 98 -6.20 -0.35 -15.48
N ILE A 99 -7.13 -1.12 -16.07
CA ILE A 99 -8.26 -1.70 -15.34
C ILE A 99 -7.86 -3.06 -14.79
N ALA A 100 -7.43 -3.96 -15.68
CA ALA A 100 -7.34 -5.38 -15.36
C ALA A 100 -6.12 -5.74 -14.50
N THR A 101 -5.07 -4.93 -14.49
CA THR A 101 -3.82 -5.22 -13.74
C THR A 101 -3.52 -4.22 -12.62
N THR A 102 -3.82 -2.92 -12.77
CA THR A 102 -3.32 -1.92 -11.79
C THR A 102 -4.41 -1.26 -10.95
N ASN A 103 -5.36 -0.53 -11.55
CA ASN A 103 -6.17 0.44 -10.80
C ASN A 103 -7.42 -0.22 -10.17
N TYR A 104 -8.03 -1.19 -10.85
CA TYR A 104 -9.26 -1.85 -10.36
C TYR A 104 -8.99 -3.25 -9.81
N THR A 105 -8.63 -4.21 -10.64
CA THR A 105 -8.55 -5.63 -10.24
C THR A 105 -7.58 -5.82 -9.08
N ALA A 106 -6.36 -5.27 -9.19
CA ALA A 106 -5.39 -5.35 -8.11
C ALA A 106 -5.86 -4.67 -6.80
N SER A 107 -6.67 -3.62 -6.87
CA SER A 107 -7.28 -3.00 -5.68
C SER A 107 -8.29 -3.94 -5.02
N VAL A 108 -9.08 -4.65 -5.83
CA VAL A 108 -10.04 -5.67 -5.37
C VAL A 108 -9.31 -6.84 -4.74
N ASP A 109 -8.29 -7.39 -5.41
CA ASP A 109 -7.50 -8.52 -4.89
C ASP A 109 -6.83 -8.15 -3.57
N MET A 110 -6.18 -6.98 -3.51
CA MET A 110 -5.54 -6.49 -2.29
C MET A 110 -6.52 -6.36 -1.13
N ARG A 111 -7.75 -5.91 -1.41
CA ARG A 111 -8.82 -5.85 -0.42
C ARG A 111 -9.24 -7.23 0.03
N LEU A 112 -9.57 -8.13 -0.90
CA LEU A 112 -10.05 -9.48 -0.59
C LEU A 112 -9.03 -10.27 0.23
N ASP A 113 -7.75 -10.12 -0.09
CA ASP A 113 -6.65 -10.78 0.61
C ASP A 113 -6.38 -10.22 2.00
N SER A 114 -6.63 -8.92 2.20
CA SER A 114 -6.34 -8.19 3.44
C SER A 114 -7.51 -8.24 4.43
N LEU A 115 -8.75 -8.29 3.95
CA LEU A 115 -9.96 -8.28 4.77
C LEU A 115 -9.95 -9.31 5.91
N PRO A 116 -9.53 -10.57 5.72
CA PRO A 116 -9.48 -11.54 6.82
C PRO A 116 -8.51 -11.16 7.95
N ALA A 117 -7.42 -10.47 7.63
CA ALA A 117 -6.46 -9.98 8.62
C ALA A 117 -7.00 -8.75 9.35
N MET A 118 -7.67 -7.85 8.62
CA MET A 118 -8.28 -6.64 9.19
C MET A 118 -9.49 -6.95 10.10
N ALA A 119 -10.34 -7.91 9.70
CA ALA A 119 -11.55 -8.26 10.45
C ALA A 119 -11.26 -8.86 11.83
N LYS A 120 -10.09 -9.48 12.01
CA LYS A 120 -9.68 -10.07 13.30
C LYS A 120 -9.33 -9.02 14.36
N ASN A 121 -9.14 -7.76 13.96
CA ASN A 121 -8.86 -6.64 14.85
C ASN A 121 -10.13 -5.96 15.39
N LEU A 122 -11.34 -6.41 15.03
CA LEU A 122 -12.63 -5.84 15.46
C LEU A 122 -13.14 -6.36 16.82
N LYS A 123 -12.24 -6.71 17.76
CA LYS A 123 -12.63 -7.17 19.11
C LYS A 123 -12.51 -6.08 20.15
#